data_AF-A0A0B5NKC4-F1
#
_entry.id   AF-A0A0B5NKC4-F1
#
_cell.length_a   1.000
_cell.length_b   1.000
_cell.length_c   1.000
_cell.angle_alpha   90.00
_cell.angle_beta   90.00
_cell.angle_gamma   90.00
#
_symmetry.space_group_name_H-M   'P 1'
#
loop_
_entity.id
_entity.type
_entity.pdbx_description
1 polymer ?
#
loop_
_entity_poly.entity_id
_entity_poly.type
_entity_poly.pdbx_seq_one_letter_code
_entity_poly.pdbx_strand_id
1 'polypeptide(L)'
;MKYELVTNETLFEVKEDHKVLGKSGTIYSIIDFLPDIETGETKLVLGKSEFDTERGQMCTQLFGVVDKLQVENFFYIIEETYSNYILKLSTSYKDNKESQTKKEKKVL
;
A
#
# COMPACT_ATOMS: atom_id res chain seq x y z
N MET A 1 22.15 -4.97 -6.18
CA MET A 1 20.90 -5.33 -5.49
C MET A 1 19.92 -5.80 -6.56
N LYS A 2 19.48 -7.06 -6.52
CA LYS A 2 18.71 -7.71 -7.60
C LYS A 2 17.25 -7.25 -7.54
N TYR A 3 16.86 -6.37 -8.44
CA TYR A 3 15.46 -6.02 -8.75
C TYR A 3 14.69 -7.15 -9.48
N GLU A 4 15.29 -8.33 -9.64
CA GLU A 4 14.75 -9.45 -10.43
C GLU A 4 13.44 -10.05 -9.88
N LEU A 5 12.91 -9.59 -8.74
CA LEU A 5 11.76 -10.19 -8.06
C LEU A 5 10.62 -9.21 -7.78
N VAL A 6 10.58 -8.07 -8.47
CA VAL A 6 9.47 -7.14 -8.33
C VAL A 6 8.31 -7.64 -9.21
N THR A 7 7.29 -8.20 -8.58
CA THR A 7 6.04 -8.59 -9.23
C THR A 7 4.92 -7.60 -8.93
N ASN A 8 3.83 -7.67 -9.69
CA ASN A 8 2.53 -7.23 -9.17
C ASN A 8 2.35 -7.91 -7.80
N GLU A 9 1.89 -7.18 -6.79
CA GLU A 9 1.84 -7.61 -5.37
C GLU A 9 3.09 -7.33 -4.51
N THR A 10 4.18 -6.81 -5.08
CA THR A 10 5.30 -6.32 -4.24
C THR A 10 4.83 -5.15 -3.38
N LEU A 11 5.21 -5.17 -2.10
CA LEU A 11 4.89 -4.10 -1.15
C LEU A 11 6.08 -3.18 -0.93
N PHE A 12 5.80 -1.88 -0.87
CA PHE A 12 6.76 -0.81 -0.59
C PHE A 12 6.35 -0.01 0.64
N GLU A 13 7.27 0.17 1.57
CA GLU A 13 7.10 0.99 2.77
C GLU A 13 7.86 2.31 2.64
N VAL A 14 7.17 3.44 2.86
CA VAL A 14 7.78 4.77 2.83
C VAL A 14 8.80 4.92 3.97
N LYS A 15 10.05 5.28 3.64
CA LYS A 15 11.13 5.39 4.63
C LYS A 15 10.94 6.56 5.60
N GLU A 16 10.52 7.71 5.09
CA GLU A 16 10.46 8.97 5.83
C GLU A 16 9.22 9.80 5.46
N ASP A 17 8.83 10.72 6.33
CA ASP A 17 7.70 11.62 6.06
C ASP A 17 7.91 12.39 4.76
N HIS A 18 6.97 12.25 3.82
CA HIS A 18 7.03 12.88 2.52
C HIS A 18 5.74 13.63 2.21
N LYS A 19 5.85 14.82 1.64
CA LYS A 19 4.70 15.68 1.34
C LYS A 19 3.67 15.02 0.43
N VAL A 20 4.11 14.11 -0.43
CA VAL A 20 3.24 13.38 -1.38
C VAL A 20 2.97 11.95 -0.92
N LEU A 21 3.98 11.23 -0.41
CA LEU A 21 3.86 9.80 -0.10
C LEU A 21 3.26 9.55 1.30
N GLY A 22 3.00 10.62 2.05
CA GLY A 22 2.44 10.53 3.39
C GLY A 22 3.52 10.29 4.45
N LYS A 23 3.15 9.54 5.49
CA LYS A 23 4.00 9.33 6.66
C LYS A 23 4.98 8.18 6.45
N SER A 24 6.10 8.22 7.15
CA SER A 24 6.98 7.05 7.32
C SER A 24 6.14 5.84 7.76
N GLY A 25 6.41 4.67 7.17
CA GLY A 25 5.63 3.44 7.40
C GLY A 25 4.37 3.32 6.54
N THR A 26 4.04 4.29 5.69
CA THR A 26 2.94 4.13 4.73
C THR A 26 3.28 3.05 3.71
N ILE A 27 2.37 2.11 3.49
CA ILE A 27 2.58 0.98 2.60
C ILE A 27 1.81 1.17 1.29
N TYR A 28 2.49 0.88 0.19
CA TYR A 28 1.96 0.83 -1.17
C TYR A 28 2.20 -0.55 -1.76
N SER A 29 1.41 -0.91 -2.76
CA SER A 29 1.58 -2.14 -3.54
C SER A 29 1.86 -1.79 -4.99
N ILE A 30 2.59 -2.65 -5.71
CA ILE A 30 2.66 -2.56 -7.17
C ILE A 30 1.43 -3.21 -7.76
N ILE A 31 0.70 -2.43 -8.56
CA ILE A 31 -0.52 -2.88 -9.22
C ILE A 31 -0.36 -3.04 -10.73
N ASP A 32 0.64 -2.39 -11.32
CA ASP A 32 0.93 -2.49 -12.75
C ASP A 32 2.35 -1.97 -13.08
N PHE A 33 2.77 -2.15 -14.33
CA PHE A 33 4.02 -1.68 -14.91
C PHE A 33 3.75 -0.90 -16.19
N LEU A 34 4.23 0.34 -16.27
CA LEU A 34 4.03 1.20 -17.44
C LEU A 34 5.35 1.47 -18.16
N PRO A 35 5.47 1.13 -19.45
CA PRO A 35 6.64 1.52 -20.24
C PRO A 35 6.61 3.03 -20.51
N ASP A 36 7.73 3.70 -20.22
CA ASP A 36 7.95 5.10 -20.60
C ASP A 36 8.51 5.15 -22.03
N ILE A 37 7.76 5.78 -22.94
CA ILE A 37 8.13 5.89 -24.35
C ILE A 37 9.28 6.87 -24.61
N GLU A 38 9.53 7.81 -23.70
CA GLU A 38 10.60 8.81 -23.86
C GLU A 38 11.95 8.23 -23.43
N THR A 39 11.98 7.51 -22.31
CA THR A 39 13.21 6.98 -21.73
C THR A 39 13.47 5.51 -22.09
N GLY A 40 12.44 4.78 -22.50
CA GLY A 40 12.49 3.34 -22.72
C GLY A 40 12.51 2.51 -21.42
N GLU A 41 12.38 3.15 -20.25
CA GLU A 41 12.37 2.47 -18.97
C GLU A 41 10.95 2.09 -18.54
N THR A 42 10.82 0.99 -17.79
CA THR A 42 9.55 0.60 -17.17
C THR A 42 9.40 1.31 -15.82
N LYS A 43 8.29 2.04 -15.65
CA LYS A 43 7.88 2.63 -14.38
C LYS A 43 6.90 1.73 -13.64
N LEU A 44 6.88 1.85 -12.32
CA LEU A 44 6.04 1.06 -11.43
C LEU A 44 4.78 1.86 -11.08
N VAL A 45 3.62 1.23 -11.18
CA VAL A 45 2.35 1.82 -10.76
C VAL A 45 2.06 1.42 -9.33
N LEU A 46 1.97 2.41 -8.46
CA LEU A 46 1.66 2.24 -7.05
C LEU A 46 0.16 2.31 -6.81
N GLY A 47 -0.34 1.32 -6.09
CA GLY A 47 -1.67 1.28 -5.52
C GLY A 47 -1.63 1.40 -4.00
N LYS A 48 -2.55 2.18 -3.43
CA LYS A 48 -2.76 2.26 -1.99
C LYS A 48 -3.99 1.45 -1.61
N SER A 49 -3.81 0.48 -0.72
CA SER A 49 -4.90 -0.37 -0.24
C SER A 49 -5.55 0.23 0.99
N GLU A 50 -6.87 0.33 0.98
CA GLU A 50 -7.68 0.82 2.08
C GLU A 50 -9.00 0.04 2.18
N PHE A 51 -9.61 0.06 3.37
CA PHE A 51 -10.91 -0.57 3.58
C PHE A 51 -12.02 0.39 3.15
N ASP A 52 -12.74 0.05 2.09
CA ASP A 52 -13.93 0.77 1.68
C ASP A 52 -15.07 0.44 2.65
N THR A 53 -15.42 1.42 3.47
CA THR A 53 -16.42 1.27 4.52
C THR A 53 -17.85 1.16 4.00
N GLU A 54 -18.12 1.72 2.83
CA GLU A 54 -19.44 1.72 2.18
C GLU A 54 -19.70 0.35 1.54
N ARG A 55 -18.66 -0.22 0.92
CA ARG A 55 -18.74 -1.54 0.27
C ARG A 55 -18.40 -2.70 1.18
N GLY A 56 -17.78 -2.44 2.34
CA GLY A 56 -17.40 -3.47 3.30
C GLY A 56 -16.26 -4.38 2.80
N GLN A 57 -15.38 -3.88 1.95
CA GLN A 57 -14.31 -4.67 1.32
C GLN A 57 -13.01 -3.88 1.21
N MET A 58 -11.89 -4.60 1.08
CA MET A 58 -10.61 -3.98 0.75
C MET A 58 -10.62 -3.52 -0.71
N CYS A 59 -10.13 -2.32 -0.96
CA CYS A 59 -9.97 -1.75 -2.29
C CYS A 59 -8.56 -1.19 -2.43
N THR A 60 -7.98 -1.34 -3.62
CA THR A 60 -6.68 -0.74 -3.94
C THR A 60 -6.89 0.35 -4.97
N GLN A 61 -6.60 1.59 -4.60
CA GLN A 61 -6.73 2.75 -5.48
C GLN A 61 -5.39 3.08 -6.11
N LEU A 62 -5.41 3.45 -7.39
CA LEU A 62 -4.26 4.03 -8.06
C LEU A 62 -3.78 5.25 -7.28
N PHE A 63 -2.50 5.27 -6.91
CA PHE A 63 -1.89 6.39 -6.22
C PHE A 63 -0.97 7.19 -7.14
N GLY A 64 -0.05 6.53 -7.84
CA GLY A 64 0.93 7.22 -8.66
C GLY A 64 1.89 6.29 -9.38
N VAL A 65 2.83 6.87 -10.11
CA VAL A 65 3.83 6.14 -10.89
C VAL A 65 5.21 6.55 -10.39
N VAL A 66 6.10 5.57 -10.17
CA VAL A 66 7.47 5.81 -9.71
C VAL A 66 8.48 5.12 -10.61
N ASP A 67 9.62 5.77 -10.79
CA ASP A 67 10.79 5.16 -11.42
C ASP A 67 11.68 4.43 -10.39
N LYS A 68 12.69 3.74 -10.89
CA LYS A 68 13.61 2.95 -10.06
C LYS A 68 14.37 3.82 -9.04
N LEU A 69 14.82 5.02 -9.43
CA LEU A 69 15.58 5.89 -8.54
C LEU A 69 14.70 6.38 -7.38
N GLN A 70 13.44 6.70 -7.67
CA GLN A 70 12.44 7.05 -6.66
C GLN A 70 12.15 5.87 -5.72
N VAL A 71 12.08 4.64 -6.23
CA VAL A 71 11.96 3.44 -5.39
C VAL A 71 13.14 3.33 -4.43
N GLU A 72 14.36 3.38 -4.95
CA GLU A 72 15.59 3.27 -4.16
C GLU A 72 15.69 4.35 -3.09
N ASN A 73 15.25 5.57 -3.39
CA ASN A 73 15.35 6.69 -2.48
C ASN A 73 14.27 6.63 -1.39
N PHE A 74 13.00 6.41 -1.76
CA PHE A 74 11.87 6.66 -0.87
C PHE A 74 11.27 5.43 -0.20
N PHE A 75 11.62 4.21 -0.63
CA PHE A 75 10.93 3.00 -0.17
C PHE A 75 11.85 1.87 0.31
N TYR A 76 11.38 1.12 1.30
CA TYR A 76 11.86 -0.22 1.61
C TYR A 76 10.97 -1.26 0.93
N ILE A 77 11.56 -2.34 0.43
CA ILE A 77 10.80 -3.51 -0.04
C ILE A 77 10.41 -4.34 1.17
N ILE A 78 9.13 -4.69 1.28
CA ILE A 78 8.62 -5.53 2.36
C ILE A 78 8.58 -6.98 1.86
N GLU A 79 9.11 -7.92 2.66
CA GLU A 79 9.07 -9.36 2.35
C GLU A 79 7.70 -10.01 2.65
N GLU A 80 6.73 -9.23 3.14
CA GLU A 80 5.37 -9.70 3.37
C GLU A 80 4.63 -9.89 2.03
N THR A 81 3.83 -10.97 1.94
CA THR A 81 2.95 -11.17 0.79
C THR A 81 1.77 -10.20 0.83
N TYR A 82 1.37 -9.70 -0.34
CA TYR A 82 0.20 -8.83 -0.47
C TYR A 82 -1.05 -9.42 0.19
N SER A 83 -1.32 -10.70 0.00
CA SER A 83 -2.46 -11.40 0.63
C SER A 83 -2.46 -11.29 2.15
N ASN A 84 -1.30 -11.45 2.79
CA ASN A 84 -1.17 -11.32 4.24
C ASN A 84 -1.37 -9.87 4.70
N TYR A 85 -0.82 -8.92 3.96
CA TYR A 85 -1.00 -7.49 4.23
C TYR A 85 -2.48 -7.07 4.15
N ILE A 86 -3.18 -7.46 3.07
CA ILE A 86 -4.61 -7.18 2.89
C ILE A 86 -5.44 -7.85 3.99
N LEU A 87 -5.10 -9.07 4.38
CA LEU A 87 -5.76 -9.76 5.50
C LEU A 87 -5.60 -8.96 6.80
N LYS A 88 -4.39 -8.52 7.14
CA LYS A 88 -4.11 -7.70 8.33
C LYS A 88 -4.91 -6.41 8.35
N LEU A 89 -4.96 -5.69 7.22
CA LEU A 89 -5.76 -4.47 7.10
C LEU A 89 -7.25 -4.74 7.37
N SER A 90 -7.78 -5.81 6.78
CA SER A 90 -9.20 -6.17 6.93
C SER A 90 -9.57 -6.54 8.37
N THR A 91 -8.68 -7.26 9.08
CA THR A 91 -8.88 -7.66 10.48
C THR A 91 -8.77 -6.46 11.41
N SER A 92 -7.74 -5.63 11.26
CA SER A 92 -7.55 -4.41 12.05
C SER A 92 -8.77 -3.49 11.99
N TYR A 93 -9.38 -3.35 10.81
CA TYR A 93 -10.60 -2.56 10.67
C TYR A 93 -11.80 -3.17 11.41
N LYS A 94 -12.00 -4.49 11.33
CA LYS A 94 -13.08 -5.19 12.04
C LYS A 94 -12.94 -5.07 13.57
N ASP A 95 -11.73 -5.26 14.09
CA ASP A 95 -11.46 -5.18 15.52
C ASP A 95 -11.70 -3.77 16.09
N ASN A 96 -11.36 -2.74 15.31
CA ASN A 96 -11.63 -1.35 15.66
C ASN A 96 -13.15 -1.06 15.71
N LYS A 97 -13.93 -1.57 14.76
CA LYS A 97 -15.40 -1.46 14.78
C LYS A 97 -16.03 -2.17 15.98
N GLU A 98 -15.60 -3.39 16.29
CA GLU A 98 -16.13 -4.12 17.45
C GLU A 98 -15.82 -3.41 18.78
N SER A 99 -14.61 -2.84 18.88
CA SER A 99 -14.18 -2.10 20.07
C SER A 99 -14.97 -0.80 20.28
N GLN A 100 -15.34 -0.10 19.20
CA GLN A 100 -16.20 1.09 19.27
C GLN A 100 -17.65 0.72 19.63
N THR A 101 -18.20 -0.31 19.00
CA THR A 101 -19.58 -0.77 19.24
C THR A 101 -19.77 -1.25 20.70
N LYS A 102 -18.76 -1.92 21.28
CA LYS A 102 -18.77 -2.35 22.68
C LYS A 102 -18.68 -1.19 23.67
N LYS A 103 -17.98 -0.10 23.31
CA LYS A 103 -17.91 1.11 24.14
C LYS A 103 -19.25 1.86 24.15
N GLU A 104 -19.92 1.98 23.01
CA GLU A 104 -21.22 2.64 22.90
C GLU A 104 -22.32 1.92 23.69
N LYS A 105 -22.36 0.58 23.63
CA LYS A 105 -23.31 -0.24 24.42
C LYS A 105 -23.07 -0.24 25.93
N LYS A 106 -21.91 0.23 26.41
CA LYS A 106 -21.58 0.31 27.84
C LYS A 106 -21.92 1.68 28.44
N VAL A 107 -22.24 2.66 27.60
CA VAL A 107 -22.54 4.04 27.97
C VAL A 107 -24.06 4.33 27.90
N LEU A 108 -24.83 3.42 27.29
CA LEU A 108 -26.30 3.34 27.37
C LEU A 108 -26.72 2.37 28.48
#